data_AF-A0A934YY83-F1
#
_entry.id   AF-A0A934YY83-F1
#
_cell.length_a   1.000
_cell.length_b   1.000
_cell.length_c   1.000
_cell.angle_alpha   90.00
_cell.angle_beta   90.00
_cell.angle_gamma   90.00
#
_symmetry.space_group_name_H-M   'P 1'
#
loop_
_entity.id
_entity.type
_entity.pdbx_description
1 polymer ?
#
loop_
_entity_poly.entity_id
_entity_poly.type
_entity_poly.pdbx_seq_one_letter_code
_entity_poly.pdbx_strand_id
1 'polypeptide(L)'
;MKKTILTICIAICTTFSAQAQDANGNMEKPTFQVDRHACIMANEETLKSIGLDAAQITEVKAIQEATKQGRIASKDLQEAMASLEVQEAAFKAVLTTEQQAKYTTWCQDQHGEKVQPNDGMKK
;
A
#
# COMPACT_ATOMS: atom_id res chain seq x y z
N MET A 1 31.80 28.45 30.12
CA MET A 1 31.31 27.42 29.18
C MET A 1 30.19 26.64 29.86
N LYS A 2 28.92 26.93 29.53
CA LYS A 2 27.75 26.21 30.05
C LYS A 2 26.98 25.70 28.83
N LYS A 3 26.88 24.38 28.71
CA LYS A 3 26.12 23.68 27.66
C LYS A 3 24.65 23.67 28.10
N THR A 4 23.79 24.36 27.37
CA THR A 4 22.35 24.33 27.60
C THR A 4 21.75 23.27 26.68
N ILE A 5 21.27 22.18 27.29
CA ILE A 5 20.56 21.09 26.62
C ILE A 5 19.13 21.58 26.36
N LEU A 6 18.74 21.64 25.09
CA LEU A 6 17.41 22.03 24.65
C LEU A 6 16.52 20.77 24.61
N THR A 7 15.79 20.52 25.69
CA THR A 7 14.74 19.50 25.75
C THR A 7 13.50 20.04 25.04
N ILE A 8 13.17 19.51 23.87
CA ILE A 8 11.93 19.81 23.15
C ILE A 8 10.84 18.87 23.69
N CYS A 9 10.02 19.38 24.60
CA CYS A 9 8.73 18.78 24.96
C CYS A 9 7.70 19.16 23.88
N ILE A 10 7.36 18.24 22.98
CA ILE A 10 6.16 18.40 22.14
C ILE A 10 5.01 17.71 22.89
N ALA A 11 4.29 18.54 23.64
CA ALA A 11 2.94 18.25 24.08
C ALA A 11 1.99 18.53 22.90
N ILE A 12 1.31 17.49 22.42
CA ILE A 12 0.10 17.65 21.61
C ILE A 12 -0.99 16.86 22.31
N CYS A 13 -1.65 17.52 23.25
CA CYS A 13 -3.00 17.15 23.67
C CYS A 13 -3.95 18.04 22.85
N THR A 14 -4.83 17.45 22.05
CA THR A 14 -6.29 17.49 22.25
C THR A 14 -7.07 17.07 21.00
N THR A 15 -7.89 16.04 21.22
CA THR A 15 -9.24 15.81 20.67
C THR A 15 -9.45 15.87 19.17
N PHE A 16 -9.60 14.69 18.56
CA PHE A 16 -10.59 14.48 17.52
C PHE A 16 -11.61 13.45 18.00
N SER A 17 -12.85 13.70 17.61
CA SER A 17 -14.09 13.19 18.18
C SER A 17 -14.18 11.67 18.26
N ALA A 18 -14.92 11.22 19.28
CA ALA A 18 -15.46 9.88 19.37
C ALA A 18 -16.04 9.42 18.02
N GLN A 19 -15.59 8.26 17.55
CA GLN A 19 -16.40 7.43 16.67
C GLN A 19 -16.79 6.20 17.48
N ALA A 20 -18.09 6.08 17.68
CA ALA A 20 -18.73 4.96 18.31
C ALA A 20 -18.24 3.65 17.66
N GLN A 21 -17.81 2.72 18.51
CA GLN A 21 -17.72 1.32 18.13
C GLN A 21 -19.14 0.77 18.07
N ASP A 22 -19.80 0.95 16.93
CA ASP A 22 -20.98 0.15 16.63
C ASP A 22 -20.53 -1.19 16.06
N ALA A 23 -20.73 -2.23 16.86
CA ALA A 23 -20.64 -3.61 16.47
C ALA A 23 -21.79 -3.96 15.50
N ASN A 24 -21.51 -4.90 14.59
CA ASN A 24 -22.42 -5.54 13.63
C ASN A 24 -22.85 -4.71 12.41
N GLY A 25 -21.91 -4.54 11.49
CA GLY A 25 -22.20 -4.37 10.07
C GLY A 25 -20.97 -4.81 9.30
N ASN A 26 -21.10 -5.89 8.53
CA ASN A 26 -20.20 -6.34 7.46
C ASN A 26 -18.97 -5.42 7.30
N MET A 27 -17.91 -5.64 8.07
CA MET A 27 -16.69 -4.85 7.95
C MET A 27 -16.16 -5.13 6.56
N GLU A 28 -16.46 -4.24 5.61
CA GLU A 28 -15.67 -4.09 4.40
C GLU A 28 -14.24 -3.92 4.89
N LYS A 29 -13.50 -5.05 4.90
CA LYS A 29 -12.06 -5.07 5.01
C LYS A 29 -11.58 -3.92 4.14
N PRO A 30 -10.80 -2.95 4.64
CA PRO A 30 -10.46 -1.76 3.88
C PRO A 30 -9.97 -2.23 2.52
N THR A 31 -10.75 -1.93 1.47
CA THR A 31 -10.59 -2.53 0.14
C THR A 31 -9.16 -2.33 -0.35
N PHE A 32 -8.59 -1.17 -0.01
CA PHE A 32 -7.18 -0.79 -0.20
C PHE A 32 -6.12 -1.80 0.27
N GLN A 33 -6.42 -2.67 1.24
CA GLN A 33 -5.46 -3.65 1.78
C GLN A 33 -5.34 -4.92 0.93
N VAL A 34 -6.43 -5.35 0.29
CA VAL A 34 -6.42 -6.44 -0.69
C VAL A 34 -5.77 -5.93 -1.99
N ASP A 35 -5.96 -4.64 -2.26
CA ASP A 35 -5.46 -3.93 -3.44
C ASP A 35 -3.93 -3.83 -3.47
N ARG A 36 -3.26 -3.47 -2.35
CA ARG A 36 -1.78 -3.42 -2.31
C ARG A 36 -1.11 -4.78 -2.53
N HIS A 37 -1.64 -5.84 -1.95
CA HIS A 37 -1.10 -7.18 -2.17
C HIS A 37 -1.25 -7.60 -3.64
N ALA A 38 -2.41 -7.32 -4.25
CA ALA A 38 -2.63 -7.58 -5.67
C ALA A 38 -1.66 -6.77 -6.55
N CYS A 39 -1.35 -5.52 -6.17
CA CYS A 39 -0.38 -4.71 -6.91
C CYS A 39 1.05 -5.26 -6.85
N ILE A 40 1.54 -5.67 -5.67
CA ILE A 40 2.88 -6.29 -5.54
C ILE A 40 2.94 -7.60 -6.32
N MET A 41 1.84 -8.35 -6.32
CA MET A 41 1.70 -9.65 -6.98
C MET A 41 1.35 -9.56 -8.48
N ALA A 42 1.59 -8.40 -9.11
CA ALA A 42 1.44 -8.22 -10.56
C ALA A 42 2.16 -9.33 -11.36
N ASN A 43 1.51 -9.83 -12.41
CA ASN A 43 2.11 -10.87 -13.25
C ASN A 43 3.25 -10.28 -14.12
N GLU A 44 4.07 -11.17 -14.70
CA GLU A 44 5.24 -10.74 -15.49
C GLU A 44 4.89 -9.88 -16.71
N GLU A 45 3.73 -10.11 -17.33
CA GLU A 45 3.27 -9.30 -18.47
C GLU A 45 2.98 -7.86 -18.06
N THR A 46 2.32 -7.67 -16.91
CA THR A 46 2.10 -6.36 -16.31
C THR A 46 3.43 -5.68 -15.99
N LEU A 47 4.37 -6.39 -15.36
CA LEU A 47 5.70 -5.85 -15.05
C LEU A 47 6.44 -5.40 -16.32
N LYS A 48 6.35 -6.20 -17.40
CA LYS A 48 6.89 -5.82 -18.72
C LYS A 48 6.20 -4.60 -19.31
N SER A 49 4.87 -4.47 -19.17
CA SER A 49 4.12 -3.30 -19.66
C SER A 49 4.45 -2.00 -18.91
N ILE A 50 4.82 -2.10 -17.63
CA ILE A 50 5.35 -0.98 -16.82
C ILE A 50 6.77 -0.61 -17.29
N GLY A 51 7.42 -1.50 -18.03
CA GLY A 51 8.75 -1.30 -18.62
C GLY A 51 9.88 -1.83 -17.76
N LEU A 52 9.62 -2.79 -16.87
CA LEU A 52 10.69 -3.46 -16.12
C LEU A 52 11.50 -4.36 -17.05
N ASP A 53 12.83 -4.32 -16.90
CA ASP A 53 13.73 -5.24 -17.58
C ASP A 53 13.83 -6.61 -16.87
N ALA A 54 14.58 -7.53 -17.46
CA ALA A 54 14.72 -8.89 -16.94
C ALA A 54 15.41 -8.96 -15.55
N ALA A 55 16.34 -8.04 -15.25
CA ALA A 55 17.01 -8.00 -13.96
C ALA A 55 16.04 -7.49 -12.89
N GLN A 56 15.33 -6.39 -13.17
CA GLN A 56 14.30 -5.85 -12.29
C GLN A 56 13.16 -6.86 -12.03
N ILE A 57 12.72 -7.59 -13.05
CA ILE A 57 11.70 -8.64 -12.91
C ILE A 57 12.20 -9.76 -11.99
N THR A 58 13.49 -10.12 -12.06
CA THR A 58 14.07 -11.15 -11.19
C THR A 58 14.04 -10.71 -9.73
N GLU A 59 14.42 -9.47 -9.44
CA GLU A 59 14.36 -8.88 -8.09
C GLU A 59 12.92 -8.78 -7.57
N VAL A 60 11.99 -8.32 -8.42
CA VAL A 60 10.56 -8.27 -8.07
C VAL A 60 9.99 -9.65 -7.76
N LYS A 61 10.36 -10.70 -8.50
CA LYS A 61 9.91 -12.07 -8.20
C LYS A 61 10.38 -12.56 -6.82
N ALA A 62 11.58 -12.17 -6.39
CA ALA A 62 12.05 -12.47 -5.04
C ALA A 62 11.21 -11.75 -3.97
N ILE A 63 10.86 -10.48 -4.20
CA ILE A 63 9.98 -9.70 -3.32
C ILE A 63 8.57 -10.30 -3.29
N GLN A 64 8.03 -10.76 -4.42
CA GLN A 64 6.75 -11.45 -4.49
C GLN A 64 6.74 -12.73 -3.66
N GLU A 65 7.83 -13.51 -3.69
CA GLU A 65 7.93 -14.70 -2.85
C GLU A 65 8.01 -14.34 -1.36
N ALA A 66 8.81 -13.33 -0.99
CA ALA A 66 8.85 -12.82 0.38
C ALA A 66 7.47 -12.31 0.85
N THR A 67 6.70 -11.70 -0.05
CA THR A 67 5.34 -11.23 0.21
C THR A 67 4.37 -12.39 0.49
N LYS A 68 4.47 -13.50 -0.25
CA LYS A 68 3.69 -14.71 0.03
C LYS A 68 4.05 -15.30 1.39
N GLN A 69 5.34 -15.41 1.69
CA GLN A 69 5.82 -15.96 2.96
C GLN A 69 5.41 -15.09 4.15
N GLY A 70 5.52 -13.76 4.01
CA GLY A 70 5.06 -12.79 5.02
C GLY A 70 3.58 -12.95 5.34
N ARG A 71 2.74 -13.06 4.31
CA ARG A 71 1.29 -13.27 4.47
C ARG A 71 0.95 -14.61 5.15
N ILE A 72 1.71 -15.67 4.88
CA ILE A 72 1.52 -16.98 5.53
C ILE A 72 1.96 -16.93 7.02
N ALA A 73 3.02 -16.18 7.32
CA ALA A 73 3.61 -16.10 8.66
C ALA A 73 2.85 -15.16 9.61
N SER A 74 2.16 -14.14 9.09
CA SER A 74 1.38 -13.19 9.89
C SER A 74 0.24 -13.86 10.63
N LYS A 75 0.15 -13.61 11.94
CA LYS A 75 -0.89 -14.19 12.81
C LYS A 75 -2.11 -13.29 12.94
N ASP A 76 -1.95 -12.02 12.61
CA ASP A 76 -3.01 -11.03 12.59
C ASP A 76 -2.88 -10.05 11.41
N LEU A 77 -3.89 -9.18 11.28
CA LEU A 77 -3.98 -8.20 10.21
C LEU A 77 -2.90 -7.12 10.31
N GLN A 78 -2.52 -6.71 11.53
CA GLN A 78 -1.55 -5.64 11.74
C GLN A 78 -0.14 -6.07 11.32
N GLU A 79 0.26 -7.30 11.67
CA GLU A 79 1.50 -7.91 11.21
C GLU A 79 1.51 -8.07 9.67
N ALA A 80 0.39 -8.50 9.09
CA ALA A 80 0.26 -8.64 7.64
C ALA A 80 0.41 -7.29 6.92
N MET A 81 -0.18 -6.23 7.47
CA MET A 81 -0.08 -4.87 6.93
C MET A 81 1.35 -4.34 7.01
N ALA A 82 2.00 -4.45 8.16
CA ALA A 82 3.39 -4.01 8.33
C ALA A 82 4.33 -4.77 7.36
N SER A 83 4.09 -6.07 7.17
CA SER A 83 4.83 -6.86 6.18
C SER A 83 4.60 -6.34 4.75
N LEU A 84 3.34 -6.09 4.36
CA LEU A 84 3.01 -5.57 3.03
C LEU A 84 3.62 -4.19 2.76
N GLU A 85 3.66 -3.29 3.75
CA GLU A 85 4.30 -1.98 3.60
C GLU A 85 5.81 -2.09 3.34
N VAL A 86 6.48 -3.00 4.05
CA VAL A 86 7.92 -3.27 3.83
C VAL A 86 8.16 -3.84 2.44
N GLN A 87 7.34 -4.79 1.99
CA GLN A 87 7.49 -5.39 0.66
C GLN A 87 7.15 -4.41 -0.47
N GLU A 88 6.16 -3.54 -0.28
CA GLU A 88 5.85 -2.48 -1.26
C GLU A 88 6.99 -1.47 -1.39
N ALA A 89 7.60 -1.07 -0.27
CA ALA A 89 8.77 -0.19 -0.29
C ALA A 89 9.95 -0.84 -1.02
N ALA A 90 10.21 -2.13 -0.76
CA ALA A 90 11.23 -2.91 -1.46
C ALA A 90 10.94 -2.99 -2.96
N PHE A 91 9.68 -3.24 -3.35
CA PHE A 91 9.26 -3.28 -4.74
C PHE A 91 9.51 -1.95 -5.45
N LYS A 92 9.09 -0.83 -4.85
CA LYS A 92 9.29 0.51 -5.42
C LYS A 92 10.77 0.88 -5.52
N ALA A 93 11.63 0.38 -4.64
CA ALA A 93 13.06 0.64 -4.70
C ALA A 93 13.75 0.01 -5.92
N VAL A 94 13.21 -1.08 -6.47
CA VAL A 94 13.69 -1.71 -7.72
C VAL A 94 13.34 -0.86 -8.95
N LEU A 95 12.29 -0.04 -8.84
CA LEU A 95 11.74 0.73 -9.94
C LEU A 95 12.46 2.08 -10.11
N THR A 96 12.64 2.49 -11.36
CA THR A 96 12.94 3.88 -11.68
C THR A 96 11.74 4.78 -11.39
N THR A 97 11.95 6.08 -11.26
CA THR A 97 10.87 7.05 -11.01
C THR A 97 9.75 6.97 -12.07
N GLU A 98 10.09 6.76 -13.34
CA GLU A 98 9.10 6.63 -14.42
C GLU A 98 8.28 5.34 -14.28
N GLN A 99 8.94 4.23 -13.94
CA GLN A 99 8.27 2.95 -13.69
C GLN A 99 7.39 3.01 -12.43
N GLN A 100 7.81 3.73 -11.38
CA GLN A 100 6.99 3.94 -10.18
C GLN A 100 5.70 4.69 -10.50
N ALA A 101 5.75 5.70 -11.37
CA ALA A 101 4.56 6.41 -11.81
C ALA A 101 3.60 5.48 -12.55
N LYS A 102 4.09 4.70 -13.52
CA LYS A 102 3.28 3.72 -14.27
C LYS A 102 2.69 2.63 -13.36
N TYR A 103 3.49 2.12 -12.42
CA TYR A 103 3.02 1.18 -11.40
C TYR A 103 1.91 1.76 -10.54
N THR A 104 2.08 3.01 -10.08
CA THR A 104 1.09 3.70 -9.23
C THR A 104 -0.21 3.90 -9.99
N THR A 105 -0.17 4.36 -11.24
CA THR A 105 -1.34 4.50 -12.10
C THR A 105 -2.01 3.15 -12.35
N TRP A 106 -1.27 2.12 -12.73
CA TRP A 106 -1.83 0.79 -12.95
C TRP A 106 -2.50 0.23 -11.69
N CYS A 107 -1.84 0.34 -10.53
CA CYS A 107 -2.38 -0.10 -9.25
C CYS A 107 -3.66 0.68 -8.88
N GLN A 108 -3.71 1.98 -9.16
CA GLN A 108 -4.91 2.80 -9.00
C GLN A 108 -6.01 2.45 -10.00
N ASP A 109 -5.70 2.00 -11.22
CA ASP A 109 -6.72 1.62 -12.21
C ASP A 109 -7.34 0.24 -11.94
N GLN A 110 -6.57 -0.69 -11.34
CA GLN A 110 -7.06 -2.02 -10.96
C GLN A 110 -7.94 -2.01 -9.71
N HIS A 111 -7.75 -1.00 -8.86
CA HIS A 111 -8.33 -0.94 -7.51
C HIS A 111 -9.04 0.38 -7.19
N GLY A 112 -8.98 1.31 -8.13
CA GLY A 112 -9.81 2.49 -8.14
C GLY A 112 -11.24 2.03 -8.24
N GLU A 113 -12.00 2.39 -7.22
CA GLU A 113 -13.43 2.61 -7.30
C GLU A 113 -13.79 2.94 -8.74
N LYS A 114 -14.61 2.09 -9.38
CA LYS A 114 -15.41 2.58 -10.49
C LYS A 114 -16.20 3.73 -9.90
N VAL A 115 -15.66 4.95 -9.97
CA VAL A 115 -16.47 6.14 -10.08
C VAL A 115 -17.21 5.86 -11.38
N GLN A 116 -18.35 5.19 -11.27
CA GLN A 116 -19.35 5.24 -12.31
C GLN A 116 -19.46 6.73 -12.57
N PRO A 117 -19.18 7.22 -13.80
CA PRO A 117 -19.64 8.55 -14.12
C PRO A 117 -21.11 8.54 -13.77
N ASN A 118 -21.53 9.44 -12.89
CA ASN A 118 -22.92 9.74 -12.65
C ASN A 118 -23.46 10.35 -13.96
N ASP A 119 -23.55 9.52 -15.00
CA ASP A 119 -24.10 9.82 -16.30
C ASP A 119 -25.62 9.75 -16.12
N GLY A 120 -26.17 10.87 -15.66
CA GLY A 120 -27.58 11.15 -15.80
C GLY A 120 -28.42 11.00 -14.53
N MET A 121 -28.27 11.95 -13.60
CA MET A 121 -29.48 12.52 -12.98
C MET A 121 -29.86 13.78 -13.77
N LYS A 122 -30.40 13.56 -14.97
CA LYS A 122 -31.13 14.58 -15.73
C LYS A 122 -32.61 14.52 -15.32
N LYS A 123 -33.05 15.65 -14.76
CA LYS A 123 -34.43 16.13 -14.53
C LYS A 123 -35.17 15.58 -13.32
#